data_AF-A0AAU2E271-F1
#
_entry.id   AF-A0AAU2E271-F1
#
_cell.length_a   1.000
_cell.length_b   1.000
_cell.length_c   1.000
_cell.angle_alpha   90.00
_cell.angle_beta   90.00
_cell.angle_gamma   90.00
#
_symmetry.space_group_name_H-M   'P 1'
#
loop_
_entity.id
_entity.type
_entity.pdbx_description
1 polymer ?
#
loop_
_entity_poly.entity_id
_entity_poly.type
_entity_poly.pdbx_seq_one_letter_code
_entity_poly.pdbx_strand_id
1 'polypeptide(L)'
;MQERDLEQSHLLNPRELAAKTALPEHTVRALLRGSTLPADTVNERVRARLKALSDAHLARHGQRMSDLAGSISRKLGVSGVWARQVCSGDKMPSVELLHGLVDFFQVEGGEAFFTAPAPEALSRVLQPVLAAQQQEVGDRPHATVDPLTAVSEQFDDVRGIALRQAQNLPEERWNVLNATLKALLELDENEGDQ
;
A
#
# COMPACT_ATOMS: atom_id res chain seq x y z
N MET A 1 -15.76 -12.48 -18.36
CA MET A 1 -14.41 -11.94 -18.02
C MET A 1 -14.39 -10.42 -17.91
N GLN A 2 -15.24 -9.65 -18.60
CA GLN A 2 -15.13 -8.18 -18.63
C GLN A 2 -15.51 -7.41 -17.34
N GLU A 3 -16.41 -7.92 -16.50
CA GLU A 3 -16.82 -7.18 -15.29
C GLU A 3 -15.74 -7.15 -14.19
N ARG A 4 -14.87 -8.17 -14.10
CA ARG A 4 -13.79 -8.23 -13.10
C ARG A 4 -12.65 -7.25 -13.38
N ASP A 5 -12.27 -7.07 -14.64
CA ASP A 5 -11.24 -6.10 -15.02
C ASP A 5 -11.71 -4.67 -14.78
N LEU A 6 -13.01 -4.40 -14.95
CA LEU A 6 -13.59 -3.07 -14.71
C LEU A 6 -13.66 -2.75 -13.21
N GLU A 7 -14.08 -3.71 -12.38
CA GLU A 7 -14.10 -3.58 -10.92
C GLU A 7 -12.68 -3.43 -10.33
N GLN A 8 -11.71 -4.22 -10.80
CA GLN A 8 -10.30 -4.09 -10.40
C GLN A 8 -9.68 -2.75 -10.84
N SER A 9 -10.00 -2.29 -12.06
CA SER A 9 -9.54 -0.99 -12.55
C SER A 9 -10.12 0.18 -11.75
N HIS A 10 -11.34 0.04 -11.24
CA HIS A 10 -11.97 1.04 -10.37
C HIS A 10 -11.35 1.02 -8.96
N LEU A 11 -11.13 -0.17 -8.39
CA LEU A 11 -10.54 -0.34 -7.06
C LEU A 11 -9.07 0.10 -6.98
N LEU A 12 -8.30 -0.07 -8.07
CA LEU A 12 -6.92 0.38 -8.18
C LEU A 12 -6.80 1.77 -8.82
N ASN A 13 -7.89 2.54 -8.89
CA ASN A 13 -7.87 3.87 -9.47
C ASN A 13 -6.92 4.79 -8.66
N PRO A 14 -5.83 5.29 -9.27
CA PRO A 14 -4.83 6.10 -8.55
C PRO A 14 -5.43 7.37 -7.93
N ARG A 15 -6.48 7.92 -8.53
CA ARG A 15 -7.14 9.13 -8.02
C ARG A 15 -7.93 8.86 -6.74
N GLU A 16 -8.61 7.72 -6.65
CA GLU A 16 -9.33 7.32 -5.44
C GLU A 16 -8.36 6.94 -4.32
N LEU A 17 -7.30 6.22 -4.66
CA LEU A 17 -6.24 5.87 -3.72
C LEU A 17 -5.51 7.11 -3.20
N ALA A 18 -5.25 8.10 -4.05
CA ALA A 18 -4.69 9.40 -3.65
C ALA A 18 -5.60 10.11 -2.65
N ALA A 19 -6.92 10.13 -2.89
CA ALA A 19 -7.88 10.72 -1.97
C ALA A 19 -7.94 9.99 -0.62
N LYS A 20 -7.89 8.66 -0.62
CA LYS A 20 -7.90 7.83 0.60
C LYS A 20 -6.61 7.92 1.42
N THR A 21 -5.46 8.10 0.76
CA THR A 21 -4.14 8.13 1.40
C THR A 21 -3.62 9.54 1.69
N ALA A 22 -4.32 10.56 1.18
CA ALA A 22 -3.85 11.95 1.14
C ALA A 22 -2.46 12.11 0.51
N LEU A 23 -2.09 11.22 -0.43
CA LEU A 23 -0.86 11.28 -1.20
C LEU A 23 -1.11 11.94 -2.56
N PRO A 24 -0.09 12.58 -3.16
CA PRO A 24 -0.20 13.05 -4.54
C PRO A 24 -0.46 11.88 -5.50
N GLU A 25 -1.30 12.11 -6.52
CA GLU A 25 -1.66 11.05 -7.46
C GLU A 25 -0.44 10.48 -8.20
N HIS A 26 0.54 11.31 -8.54
CA HIS A 26 1.77 10.86 -9.19
C HIS A 26 2.59 9.92 -8.29
N THR A 27 2.62 10.18 -6.97
CA THR A 27 3.26 9.34 -5.95
C THR A 27 2.58 7.97 -5.89
N VAL A 28 1.25 7.96 -5.85
CA VAL A 28 0.46 6.72 -5.86
C VAL A 28 0.73 5.92 -7.14
N ARG A 29 0.69 6.56 -8.31
CA ARG A 29 1.01 5.89 -9.59
C ARG A 29 2.44 5.33 -9.61
N ALA A 30 3.41 6.04 -9.03
CA ALA A 30 4.78 5.56 -8.94
C ALA A 30 4.89 4.32 -8.04
N LEU A 31 4.24 4.35 -6.88
CA LEU A 31 4.20 3.21 -5.96
C LEU A 31 3.49 1.99 -6.56
N LEU A 32 2.37 2.19 -7.25
CA LEU A 32 1.66 1.11 -7.96
C LEU A 32 2.51 0.49 -9.09
N ARG A 33 3.46 1.24 -9.65
CA ARG A 33 4.44 0.72 -10.62
C ARG A 33 5.69 0.10 -9.96
N GLY A 34 5.74 0.03 -8.63
CA GLY A 34 6.90 -0.48 -7.89
C GLY A 34 8.11 0.44 -7.89
N SER A 35 7.93 1.74 -8.23
CA SER A 35 9.03 2.71 -8.18
C SER A 35 9.38 3.07 -6.74
N THR A 36 10.67 3.20 -6.44
CA THR A 36 11.15 3.75 -5.16
C THR A 36 11.09 5.27 -5.21
N LEU A 37 10.61 5.88 -4.11
CA LEU A 37 10.55 7.32 -3.96
C LEU A 37 11.64 7.80 -3.01
N PRO A 38 12.11 9.06 -3.16
CA PRO A 38 12.99 9.68 -2.18
C PRO A 38 12.37 9.63 -0.78
N ALA A 39 13.21 9.49 0.25
CA ALA A 39 12.76 9.50 1.62
C ALA A 39 12.38 10.93 2.03
N ASP A 40 11.08 11.21 2.13
CA ASP A 40 10.59 12.45 2.74
C ASP A 40 10.85 12.45 4.25
N THR A 41 10.99 13.63 4.86
CA THR A 41 10.98 13.74 6.32
C THR A 41 9.56 13.57 6.88
N VAL A 42 9.44 13.18 8.16
CA VAL A 42 8.13 13.11 8.85
C VAL A 42 7.39 14.45 8.73
N ASN A 43 8.11 15.56 8.87
CA ASN A 43 7.54 16.91 8.85
C ASN A 43 7.00 17.29 7.47
N GLU A 44 7.63 16.86 6.38
CA GLU A 44 7.12 17.09 5.03
C GLU A 44 5.86 16.27 4.79
N ARG A 45 5.86 15.00 5.20
CA ARG A 45 4.71 14.11 5.06
C ARG A 45 3.47 14.63 5.78
N VAL A 46 3.62 15.07 7.04
CA VAL A 46 2.51 15.60 7.84
C VAL A 46 1.91 16.84 7.16
N ARG A 47 2.76 17.79 6.73
CA ARG A 47 2.31 19.02 6.05
C ARG A 47 1.61 18.72 4.72
N ALA A 48 2.20 17.85 3.90
CA ALA A 48 1.64 17.48 2.61
C ALA A 48 0.26 16.79 2.76
N ARG A 49 0.12 15.88 3.72
CA ARG A 49 -1.15 15.19 3.99
C ARG A 49 -2.22 16.10 4.56
N LEU A 50 -1.86 17.00 5.47
CA LEU A 50 -2.80 18.00 6.01
C LEU A 50 -3.32 18.91 4.90
N LYS A 51 -2.43 19.35 4.00
CA LYS A 51 -2.83 20.12 2.83
C LYS A 51 -3.78 19.34 1.93
N ALA A 52 -3.42 18.11 1.58
CA ALA A 52 -4.25 17.26 0.72
C ALA A 52 -5.64 16.97 1.34
N LEU A 53 -5.70 16.70 2.64
CA LEU A 53 -6.96 16.53 3.36
C LEU A 53 -7.81 17.81 3.37
N SER A 54 -7.17 18.96 3.61
CA SER A 54 -7.85 20.26 3.62
C SER A 54 -8.43 20.58 2.24
N ASP A 55 -7.63 20.42 1.18
CA ASP A 55 -8.06 20.65 -0.20
C ASP A 55 -9.22 19.70 -0.58
N ALA A 56 -9.13 18.43 -0.19
CA ALA A 56 -10.20 17.45 -0.41
C ALA A 56 -11.49 17.78 0.38
N HIS A 57 -11.36 18.26 1.61
CA HIS A 57 -12.49 18.67 2.44
C HIS A 57 -13.19 19.90 1.86
N LEU A 58 -12.44 20.89 1.40
CA LEU A 58 -12.96 22.08 0.72
C LEU A 58 -13.68 21.72 -0.58
N ALA A 59 -13.08 20.84 -1.39
CA ALA A 59 -13.70 20.38 -2.64
C ALA A 59 -15.00 19.62 -2.39
N ARG A 60 -15.05 18.77 -1.36
CA ARG A 60 -16.24 17.96 -1.02
C ARG A 60 -17.41 18.81 -0.50
N HIS A 61 -17.13 19.81 0.33
CA HIS A 61 -18.18 20.61 0.98
C HIS A 61 -18.45 21.95 0.29
N GLY A 62 -17.68 22.32 -0.74
CA GLY A 62 -17.79 23.60 -1.42
C GLY A 62 -17.52 24.80 -0.50
N GLN A 63 -16.72 24.61 0.56
CA GLN A 63 -16.47 25.62 1.58
C GLN A 63 -15.27 26.51 1.23
N ARG A 64 -15.20 27.70 1.84
CA ARG A 64 -14.02 28.56 1.76
C ARG A 64 -13.01 28.15 2.82
N MET A 65 -11.73 28.38 2.54
CA MET A 65 -10.64 28.13 3.49
C MET A 65 -10.85 28.87 4.83
N SER A 66 -11.47 30.06 4.82
CA SER A 66 -11.83 30.79 6.04
C SER A 66 -12.79 30.02 6.94
N ASP A 67 -13.74 29.30 6.34
CA ASP A 67 -14.81 28.61 7.07
C ASP A 67 -14.27 27.32 7.69
N LEU A 68 -13.41 26.61 6.94
CA LEU A 68 -12.66 25.47 7.44
C LEU A 68 -11.74 25.88 8.59
N ALA A 69 -10.90 26.91 8.40
CA ALA A 69 -10.01 27.41 9.42
C ALA A 69 -10.76 27.90 10.66
N GLY A 70 -11.92 28.54 10.49
CA GLY A 70 -12.80 28.95 11.59
C GLY A 70 -13.37 27.75 12.36
N SER A 71 -13.75 26.68 11.66
CA SER A 71 -14.27 25.46 12.30
C SER A 71 -13.19 24.72 13.09
N ILE A 72 -11.99 24.59 12.52
CA ILE A 72 -10.82 24.02 13.18
C ILE A 72 -10.42 24.86 14.39
N SER A 73 -10.38 26.19 14.24
CA SER A 73 -10.11 27.14 15.32
C SER A 73 -11.05 26.95 16.50
N ARG A 74 -12.37 26.84 16.27
CA ARG A 74 -13.35 26.61 17.33
C ARG A 74 -13.21 25.23 17.98
N LYS A 75 -12.94 24.18 17.21
CA LYS A 75 -12.84 22.82 17.75
C LYS A 75 -11.57 22.60 18.59
N LEU A 76 -10.44 23.17 18.14
CA LEU A 76 -9.13 22.97 18.75
C LEU A 76 -8.70 24.09 19.72
N GLY A 77 -9.47 25.19 19.81
CA GLY A 77 -9.09 26.35 20.63
C GLY A 77 -7.86 27.12 20.11
N VAL A 78 -7.54 26.99 18.82
CA VAL A 78 -6.38 27.65 18.18
C VAL A 78 -6.81 28.92 17.43
N SER A 79 -5.86 29.79 17.05
CA SER A 79 -6.20 30.97 16.24
C SER A 79 -6.58 30.58 14.80
N GLY A 80 -7.52 31.32 14.19
CA GLY A 80 -7.93 31.08 12.80
C GLY A 80 -6.79 31.24 11.78
N VAL A 81 -5.85 32.14 12.05
CA VAL A 81 -4.63 32.31 11.22
C VAL A 81 -3.75 31.07 11.31
N TRP A 82 -3.54 30.54 12.52
CA TRP A 82 -2.79 29.30 12.72
C TRP A 82 -3.47 28.13 12.00
N ALA A 83 -4.80 27.99 12.14
CA ALA A 83 -5.56 26.91 11.50
C ALA A 83 -5.43 26.97 9.98
N ARG A 84 -5.48 28.18 9.41
CA ARG A 84 -5.27 28.39 7.97
C ARG A 84 -3.87 27.98 7.53
N GLN A 85 -2.83 28.36 8.26
CA GLN A 85 -1.44 27.98 7.94
C GLN A 85 -1.23 26.46 7.99
N VAL A 86 -1.86 25.78 8.95
CA VAL A 86 -1.82 24.31 9.03
C VAL A 86 -2.56 23.68 7.85
N CYS A 87 -3.74 24.18 7.48
CA CYS A 87 -4.49 23.69 6.33
C CYS A 87 -3.75 23.92 4.99
N SER A 88 -2.97 25.00 4.90
CA SER A 88 -2.12 25.27 3.73
C SER A 88 -0.85 24.41 3.70
N GLY A 89 -0.52 23.70 4.78
CA GLY A 89 0.75 22.96 4.92
C GLY A 89 1.95 23.85 5.26
N ASP A 90 1.75 25.12 5.61
CA ASP A 90 2.81 26.07 5.95
C ASP A 90 3.32 25.90 7.39
N LYS A 91 2.46 25.39 8.28
CA LYS A 91 2.74 25.26 9.71
C LYS A 91 2.61 23.82 10.20
N MET A 92 3.54 23.43 11.07
CA MET A 92 3.53 22.14 11.74
C MET A 92 2.65 22.18 12.99
N PRO A 93 1.63 21.32 13.12
CA PRO A 93 0.94 21.13 14.39
C PRO A 93 1.81 20.40 15.41
N SER A 94 1.58 20.66 16.70
CA SER A 94 2.10 19.80 17.78
C SER A 94 1.38 18.45 17.76
N VAL A 95 1.93 17.46 18.49
CA VAL A 95 1.32 16.12 18.62
C VAL A 95 -0.11 16.21 19.15
N GLU A 96 -0.34 17.02 20.18
CA GLU A 96 -1.68 17.23 20.76
C GLU A 96 -2.69 17.77 19.73
N LEU A 97 -2.27 18.71 18.89
CA LEU A 97 -3.12 19.28 17.85
C LEU A 97 -3.32 18.33 16.68
N LEU A 98 -2.33 17.47 16.40
CA LEU A 98 -2.45 16.41 15.39
C LEU A 98 -3.57 15.44 15.77
N HIS A 99 -3.66 15.04 17.04
CA HIS A 99 -4.73 14.20 17.55
C HIS A 99 -6.11 14.83 17.31
N GLY A 100 -6.30 16.10 17.68
CA GLY A 100 -7.58 16.75 17.44
C GLY A 100 -7.89 17.00 15.96
N LEU A 101 -6.88 17.05 15.08
CA LEU A 101 -7.06 17.09 13.63
C LEU A 101 -7.51 15.74 13.07
N VAL A 102 -7.00 14.61 13.59
CA VAL A 102 -7.54 13.27 13.29
C VAL A 102 -9.04 13.24 13.58
N ASP A 103 -9.45 13.71 14.76
CA ASP A 103 -10.85 13.75 15.17
C ASP A 103 -11.69 14.74 14.35
N PHE A 104 -11.10 15.85 13.90
CA PHE A 104 -11.79 16.80 13.04
C PHE A 104 -12.08 16.21 11.66
N PHE A 105 -11.07 15.60 11.04
CA PHE A 105 -11.17 15.06 9.68
C PHE A 105 -11.70 13.63 9.64
N GLN A 106 -11.93 12.99 10.79
CA GLN A 106 -12.43 11.61 10.92
C GLN A 106 -11.53 10.63 10.14
N VAL A 107 -10.23 10.75 10.36
CA VAL A 107 -9.21 10.01 9.61
C VAL A 107 -9.00 8.63 10.21
N GLU A 108 -9.18 7.59 9.40
CA GLU A 108 -8.89 6.22 9.79
C GLU A 108 -7.39 6.02 10.03
N GLY A 109 -7.03 5.27 11.07
CA GLY A 109 -5.65 4.97 11.48
C GLY A 109 -4.91 6.08 12.23
N GLY A 110 -5.64 7.08 12.74
CA GLY A 110 -5.11 8.00 13.74
C GLY A 110 -3.94 8.86 13.23
N GLU A 111 -3.00 9.14 14.13
CA GLU A 111 -1.82 9.97 13.84
C GLU A 111 -0.87 9.31 12.82
N ALA A 112 -0.86 7.97 12.76
CA ALA A 112 -0.07 7.21 11.80
C ALA A 112 -0.44 7.56 10.35
N PHE A 113 -1.67 8.00 10.10
CA PHE A 113 -2.08 8.52 8.80
C PHE A 113 -1.13 9.64 8.32
N PHE A 114 -0.76 10.56 9.21
CA PHE A 114 0.05 11.72 8.86
C PHE A 114 1.54 11.39 8.76
N THR A 115 2.02 10.48 9.61
CA THR A 115 3.45 10.23 9.78
C THR A 115 3.96 9.05 8.96
N ALA A 116 3.12 8.09 8.58
CA ALA A 116 3.51 6.89 7.86
C ALA A 116 4.23 7.23 6.54
N PRO A 117 5.26 6.49 6.12
CA PRO A 117 5.81 6.55 4.77
C PRO A 117 4.72 6.36 3.70
N ALA A 118 4.95 6.92 2.51
CA ALA A 118 4.05 6.76 1.37
C ALA A 118 3.72 5.29 1.03
N PRO A 119 4.68 4.33 1.01
CA PRO A 119 4.36 2.92 0.73
C PRO A 119 3.47 2.29 1.81
N GLU A 120 3.72 2.58 3.08
CA GLU A 120 2.91 2.06 4.21
C GLU A 120 1.48 2.64 4.20
N ALA A 121 1.34 3.93 3.90
CA ALA A 121 0.03 4.55 3.80
C ALA A 121 -0.81 3.94 2.67
N LEU A 122 -0.17 3.63 1.53
CA LEU A 122 -0.83 2.96 0.41
C LEU A 122 -1.16 1.50 0.73
N SER A 123 -0.23 0.74 1.31
CA SER A 123 -0.45 -0.67 1.64
C SER A 123 -1.64 -0.86 2.59
N ARG A 124 -1.78 0.00 3.60
CA ARG A 124 -2.93 -0.01 4.52
C ARG A 124 -4.28 0.15 3.83
N VAL A 125 -4.36 0.99 2.78
CA VAL A 125 -5.60 1.18 2.02
C VAL A 125 -5.85 0.02 1.06
N LEU A 126 -4.80 -0.60 0.53
CA LEU A 126 -4.89 -1.74 -0.39
C LEU A 126 -5.19 -3.06 0.33
N GLN A 127 -4.73 -3.27 1.55
CA GLN A 127 -4.94 -4.51 2.32
C GLN A 127 -6.41 -4.97 2.37
N PRO A 128 -7.39 -4.12 2.77
CA PRO A 128 -8.79 -4.56 2.79
C PRO A 128 -9.35 -4.87 1.40
N VAL A 129 -8.89 -4.15 0.36
CA VAL A 129 -9.27 -4.40 -1.03
C VAL A 129 -8.76 -5.76 -1.49
N LEU A 130 -7.51 -6.10 -1.16
CA LEU A 130 -6.91 -7.40 -1.48
C LEU A 130 -7.55 -8.53 -0.69
N ALA A 131 -7.84 -8.32 0.61
CA ALA A 131 -8.49 -9.31 1.46
C ALA A 131 -9.91 -9.64 0.97
N ALA A 132 -10.69 -8.62 0.56
CA ALA A 132 -12.01 -8.83 -0.02
C ALA A 132 -11.95 -9.68 -1.30
N GLN A 133 -10.95 -9.44 -2.17
CA GLN A 133 -10.76 -10.25 -3.37
C GLN A 133 -10.34 -11.69 -3.06
N GLN A 134 -9.50 -11.91 -2.06
CA GLN A 134 -9.09 -13.26 -1.64
C GLN A 134 -10.28 -14.03 -1.04
N GLN A 135 -11.15 -13.36 -0.30
CA GLN A 135 -12.33 -13.98 0.30
C GLN A 135 -13.40 -14.35 -0.74
N GLU A 136 -13.62 -13.51 -1.77
CA GLU A 136 -14.49 -13.85 -2.91
C GLU A 136 -13.94 -14.99 -3.79
N VAL A 137 -12.63 -15.20 -3.79
CA VAL A 137 -12.01 -16.38 -4.42
C VAL A 137 -12.21 -17.63 -3.55
N GLY A 138 -12.20 -17.49 -2.22
CA GLY A 138 -12.42 -18.56 -1.26
C GLY A 138 -13.88 -19.00 -1.08
N ASP A 139 -14.86 -18.13 -1.35
CA ASP A 139 -16.30 -18.42 -1.17
C ASP A 139 -16.97 -19.06 -2.42
N ARG A 140 -16.17 -19.40 -3.44
CA ARG A 140 -16.64 -20.35 -4.47
C ARG A 140 -16.60 -21.74 -3.84
N PRO A 141 -17.69 -22.53 -3.89
CA PRO A 141 -17.65 -23.90 -3.40
C PRO A 141 -16.53 -24.62 -4.13
N HIS A 142 -15.57 -25.12 -3.36
CA HIS A 142 -14.44 -25.91 -3.83
C HIS A 142 -14.91 -27.02 -4.78
N ALA A 143 -14.80 -26.81 -6.08
CA ALA A 143 -14.05 -27.77 -6.88
C ALA A 143 -12.59 -27.57 -6.44
N THR A 144 -12.16 -28.43 -5.53
CA THR A 144 -10.84 -28.51 -4.94
C THR A 144 -9.74 -28.51 -6.00
N VAL A 145 -9.28 -27.33 -6.38
CA VAL A 145 -7.92 -27.14 -6.88
C VAL A 145 -7.42 -25.91 -6.16
N ASP A 146 -6.58 -26.15 -5.16
CA ASP A 146 -5.88 -25.12 -4.40
C ASP A 146 -5.10 -24.25 -5.42
N PRO A 147 -5.23 -22.91 -5.38
CA PRO A 147 -4.59 -22.02 -6.35
C PRO A 147 -3.06 -22.14 -6.34
N LEU A 148 -2.45 -22.64 -5.26
CA LEU A 148 -1.05 -23.04 -5.29
C LEU A 148 -0.84 -24.31 -6.12
N THR A 149 -1.76 -25.26 -6.09
CA THR A 149 -1.71 -26.49 -6.92
C THR A 149 -1.92 -26.18 -8.39
N ALA A 150 -2.84 -25.29 -8.77
CA ALA A 150 -3.05 -24.89 -10.17
C ALA A 150 -1.83 -24.14 -10.74
N VAL A 151 -1.18 -23.32 -9.91
CA VAL A 151 0.07 -22.64 -10.28
C VAL A 151 1.23 -23.64 -10.31
N SER A 152 1.31 -24.59 -9.37
CA SER A 152 2.29 -25.69 -9.40
C SER A 152 2.12 -26.61 -10.61
N GLU A 153 0.90 -26.90 -11.04
CA GLU A 153 0.62 -27.66 -12.28
C GLU A 153 1.05 -26.89 -13.53
N GLN A 154 0.92 -25.55 -13.52
CA GLN A 154 1.40 -24.69 -14.60
C GLN A 154 2.93 -24.56 -14.60
N PHE A 155 3.58 -24.62 -13.44
CA PHE A 155 5.03 -24.65 -13.31
C PHE A 155 5.64 -26.06 -13.38
N ASP A 156 4.85 -27.12 -13.31
CA ASP A 156 5.28 -28.50 -13.51
C ASP A 156 5.68 -28.75 -14.97
N ASP A 157 5.16 -27.98 -15.92
CA ASP A 157 5.69 -28.01 -17.29
C ASP A 157 7.07 -27.37 -17.35
N VAL A 158 7.37 -26.36 -16.52
CA VAL A 158 8.72 -25.77 -16.44
C VAL A 158 9.68 -26.71 -15.72
N ARG A 159 9.23 -27.39 -14.66
CA ARG A 159 9.98 -28.45 -13.98
C ARG A 159 10.20 -29.66 -14.89
N GLY A 160 9.20 -30.03 -15.70
CA GLY A 160 9.26 -31.11 -16.69
C GLY A 160 10.07 -30.77 -17.94
N ILE A 161 10.10 -29.50 -18.37
CA ILE A 161 11.00 -28.99 -19.41
C ILE A 161 12.43 -28.94 -18.87
N ALA A 162 12.63 -28.48 -17.63
CA ALA A 162 13.93 -28.50 -16.95
C ALA A 162 14.43 -29.93 -16.70
N LEU A 163 13.57 -30.88 -16.30
CA LEU A 163 13.94 -32.30 -16.14
C LEU A 163 14.23 -32.97 -17.48
N ARG A 164 13.48 -32.68 -18.54
CA ARG A 164 13.76 -33.19 -19.90
C ARG A 164 15.05 -32.60 -20.49
N GLN A 165 15.34 -31.33 -20.19
CA GLN A 165 16.63 -30.71 -20.54
C GLN A 165 17.77 -31.29 -19.71
N ALA A 166 17.53 -31.63 -18.45
CA ALA A 166 18.53 -32.21 -17.56
C ALA A 166 18.81 -33.71 -17.82
N GLN A 167 17.85 -34.46 -18.39
CA GLN A 167 18.05 -35.83 -18.85
C GLN A 167 19.07 -35.97 -20.01
N ASN A 168 19.42 -34.87 -20.68
CA ASN A 168 20.45 -34.82 -21.73
C ASN A 168 21.81 -34.26 -21.25
N LEU A 169 22.01 -34.13 -19.93
CA LEU A 169 23.29 -33.67 -19.39
C LEU A 169 24.28 -34.84 -19.20
N PRO A 170 25.56 -34.68 -19.57
CA PRO A 170 26.62 -35.64 -19.23
C PRO A 170 26.73 -35.82 -17.71
N GLU A 171 27.06 -37.03 -17.26
CA GLU A 171 27.09 -37.47 -15.85
C GLU A 171 27.90 -36.53 -14.93
N GLU A 172 29.00 -35.97 -15.44
CA GLU A 172 29.84 -35.00 -14.71
C GLU A 172 29.09 -33.71 -14.33
N ARG A 173 28.16 -33.23 -15.16
CA ARG A 173 27.37 -32.02 -14.89
C ARG A 173 26.20 -32.29 -13.95
N TRP A 174 25.68 -33.52 -13.96
CA TRP A 174 24.66 -33.97 -13.02
C TRP A 174 25.19 -33.98 -11.58
N ASN A 175 26.42 -34.43 -11.38
CA ASN A 175 27.05 -34.47 -10.05
C ASN A 175 27.26 -33.07 -9.46
N VAL A 176 27.61 -32.08 -10.29
CA VAL A 176 27.77 -30.68 -9.86
C VAL A 176 26.44 -30.03 -9.50
N LEU A 177 25.39 -30.28 -10.29
CA LEU A 177 24.04 -29.79 -10.00
C LEU A 177 23.47 -30.42 -8.71
N ASN A 178 23.69 -31.71 -8.53
CA ASN A 178 23.19 -32.42 -7.34
C ASN A 178 23.94 -31.98 -6.08
N ALA A 179 25.25 -31.73 -6.16
CA ALA A 179 26.03 -31.19 -5.06
C ALA A 179 25.61 -29.76 -4.67
N THR A 180 25.28 -28.91 -5.66
CA THR A 180 24.83 -27.54 -5.40
C THR A 180 23.42 -27.47 -4.84
N LEU A 181 22.49 -28.30 -5.34
CA LEU A 181 21.14 -28.40 -4.77
C LEU A 181 21.17 -28.93 -3.33
N LYS A 182 22.02 -29.92 -3.05
CA LYS A 182 22.19 -30.45 -1.69
C LYS A 182 22.76 -29.40 -0.74
N ALA A 183 23.74 -28.61 -1.18
CA ALA A 183 24.29 -27.51 -0.38
C ALA A 183 23.27 -26.40 -0.10
N LEU A 184 22.39 -26.10 -1.06
CA LEU A 184 21.31 -25.11 -0.87
C LEU A 184 20.22 -25.61 0.08
N LEU A 185 19.88 -26.91 0.03
CA LEU A 185 18.93 -27.52 0.96
C LEU A 185 19.49 -27.60 2.39
N GLU A 186 20.77 -27.92 2.54
CA GLU A 186 21.46 -27.94 3.85
C GLU A 186 21.68 -26.53 4.45
N LEU A 187 21.62 -25.48 3.63
CA LEU A 187 21.64 -24.09 4.09
C LEU A 187 20.28 -23.64 4.65
N ASP A 188 19.18 -24.04 4.00
CA ASP A 188 17.81 -23.77 4.45
C ASP A 188 17.50 -24.50 5.78
N GLU A 189 18.05 -25.69 6.00
CA GLU A 189 17.90 -26.44 7.26
C GLU A 189 18.70 -25.84 8.43
N ASN A 190 19.76 -25.06 8.17
CA ASN A 190 20.60 -24.44 9.20
C ASN A 190 20.21 -23.00 9.57
N GLU A 191 19.43 -22.29 8.74
CA GLU A 191 18.91 -20.95 9.08
C GLU A 191 17.70 -20.98 10.03
N GLY A 192 17.18 -22.17 10.37
CA GLY A 192 16.06 -22.36 11.29
C GLY A 192 16.41 -22.43 12.79
N ASP A 193 17.70 -22.45 13.17
CA ASP A 193 18.13 -22.77 14.55
C ASP A 193 19.12 -21.76 15.19
N GLN A 194 19.13 -20.49 14.74
CA GLN A 194 19.83 -19.38 15.44
C GLN A 194 19.01 -18.11 15.61
#